data_AF-A0A2W4YUI5-F1
#
_entry.id   AF-A0A2W4YUI5-F1
#
_cell.length_a   1.000
_cell.length_b   1.000
_cell.length_c   1.000
_cell.angle_alpha   90.00
_cell.angle_beta   90.00
_cell.angle_gamma   90.00
#
_symmetry.space_group_name_H-M   'P 1'
#
loop_
_entity.id
_entity.type
_entity.pdbx_description
1 polymer ?
#
loop_
_entity_poly.entity_id
_entity_poly.type
_entity_poly.pdbx_seq_one_letter_code
_entity_poly.pdbx_strand_id
1 'polypeptide(L)'
;MNRNGRQMGKIGAALALIVLAEILIADGNGAVVGGFAFAWITALLLTRRAIWNDGSARLALIAGAGLAAVLVDDPSFLGWGLFWTAVSLAALLPRHRFDDALAWARRLGWHAMSAVIAPLKDAARLSVVRQRRGLPSSGIRAIGAVVALPLAGGAVFLGLFASANPLIGQAFAQIVLPDPWATTWRTLFGLCVLITIWASLRPSPYTTGPSRFGDRSIGTVFEPGVATLILSLVTFNTIFAVENMLDIAFLWSGAGLPSGVTMADYAHRGAYSLIVTALLAAVFVLLALRPGSAAAARPLVRRLVTVWIVQNLLLVASSALRTLDYVDAYGMTVLRLSALAWMGLVATGLALIGWRLLADRSAAWLINANALAAATVLVTASVIDLGAVAAAWSVRTALAKGRAGPPLDLCYMARLGPSSLVSLATLEQHAREPRLHERLTYLRWKNQTETADAQADWRLWTPRNARRLATVRGMFGTNAPRLRPAPDRRRCDGVILPPPMVDVPTAPPSAPAPQTPAPATPAPKPLTPGAQQ
;
A
#
# COMPACT_ATOMS: atom_id res chain seq x y z
N MET A 1 16.30 1.60 -42.80
CA MET A 1 15.17 2.37 -42.20
C MET A 1 15.73 3.65 -41.56
N ASN A 2 15.45 4.81 -42.15
CA ASN A 2 16.01 6.10 -41.73
C ASN A 2 15.71 6.44 -40.26
N ARG A 3 16.65 7.14 -39.60
CA ARG A 3 16.57 7.56 -38.18
C ARG A 3 15.26 8.29 -37.85
N ASN A 4 14.70 9.01 -38.82
CA ASN A 4 13.42 9.73 -38.73
C ASN A 4 12.20 8.81 -38.73
N GLY A 5 12.19 7.74 -39.55
CA GLY A 5 11.09 6.76 -39.56
C GLY A 5 11.00 5.96 -38.26
N ARG A 6 12.15 5.68 -37.63
CA ARG A 6 12.23 5.08 -36.29
C ARG A 6 11.74 6.00 -35.17
N GLN A 7 11.79 7.31 -35.36
CA GLN A 7 11.26 8.28 -34.39
C GLN A 7 9.73 8.43 -34.53
N MET A 8 9.22 8.52 -35.75
CA MET A 8 7.76 8.59 -35.99
C MET A 8 7.04 7.33 -35.49
N GLY A 9 7.60 6.13 -35.69
CA GLY A 9 7.02 4.89 -35.18
C GLY A 9 6.94 4.82 -33.64
N LYS A 10 7.89 5.44 -32.93
CA LYS A 10 7.85 5.50 -31.45
C LYS A 10 6.81 6.47 -30.93
N ILE A 11 6.64 7.61 -31.61
CA ILE A 11 5.61 8.61 -31.27
C ILE A 11 4.23 8.01 -31.53
N GLY A 12 4.03 7.32 -32.65
CA GLY A 12 2.78 6.61 -32.95
C GLY A 12 2.46 5.54 -31.91
N ALA A 13 3.44 4.71 -31.52
CA ALA A 13 3.25 3.70 -30.48
C ALA A 13 2.90 4.30 -29.11
N ALA A 14 3.55 5.41 -28.72
CA ALA A 14 3.22 6.10 -27.48
C ALA A 14 1.80 6.67 -27.50
N LEU A 15 1.39 7.31 -28.61
CA LEU A 15 0.05 7.87 -28.76
C LEU A 15 -1.04 6.79 -28.75
N ALA A 16 -0.78 5.65 -29.39
CA ALA A 16 -1.67 4.50 -29.35
C ALA A 16 -1.83 3.93 -27.93
N LEU A 17 -0.73 3.82 -27.15
CA LEU A 17 -0.81 3.36 -25.76
C LEU A 17 -1.57 4.35 -24.86
N ILE A 18 -1.45 5.65 -25.08
CA ILE A 18 -2.19 6.66 -24.29
C ILE A 18 -3.69 6.52 -24.55
N VAL A 19 -4.09 6.46 -25.82
CA VAL A 19 -5.51 6.26 -26.19
C VAL A 19 -6.04 4.95 -25.63
N LEU A 20 -5.24 3.88 -25.70
CA LEU A 20 -5.61 2.59 -25.14
C LEU A 20 -5.76 2.64 -23.61
N ALA A 21 -4.88 3.34 -22.90
CA ALA A 21 -4.95 3.51 -21.45
C ALA A 21 -6.23 4.26 -21.03
N GLU A 22 -6.60 5.33 -21.73
CA GLU A 22 -7.85 6.07 -21.48
C GLU A 22 -9.08 5.17 -21.70
N ILE A 23 -9.12 4.39 -22.79
CA ILE A 23 -10.27 3.52 -23.09
C ILE A 23 -10.42 2.38 -22.08
N LEU A 24 -9.29 1.78 -21.69
CA LEU A 24 -9.26 0.59 -20.84
C LEU A 24 -9.38 0.91 -19.35
N ILE A 25 -8.77 1.98 -18.87
CA ILE A 25 -8.56 2.24 -17.43
C ILE A 25 -9.42 3.38 -16.88
N ALA A 26 -10.17 4.11 -17.73
CA ALA A 26 -10.93 5.30 -17.32
C ALA A 26 -11.81 5.11 -16.07
N ASP A 27 -12.51 3.97 -15.96
CA ASP A 27 -13.51 3.73 -14.91
C ASP A 27 -13.31 2.40 -14.16
N GLY A 28 -12.25 1.65 -14.47
CA GLY A 28 -12.06 0.33 -13.87
C GLY A 28 -10.61 -0.14 -13.88
N ASN A 29 -10.23 -0.79 -12.78
CA ASN A 29 -8.89 -1.27 -12.54
C ASN A 29 -8.82 -2.80 -12.54
N GLY A 30 -9.64 -3.52 -13.32
CA GLY A 30 -9.66 -4.99 -13.41
C GLY A 30 -8.58 -5.58 -14.33
N ALA A 31 -8.87 -6.74 -14.94
CA ALA A 31 -7.94 -7.47 -15.82
C ALA A 31 -7.43 -6.64 -17.02
N VAL A 32 -8.17 -5.61 -17.41
CA VAL A 32 -7.81 -4.63 -18.44
C VAL A 32 -6.45 -3.97 -18.19
N VAL A 33 -6.04 -3.81 -16.93
CA VAL A 33 -4.72 -3.26 -16.56
C VAL A 33 -3.59 -4.20 -16.98
N GLY A 34 -3.75 -5.51 -16.78
CA GLY A 34 -2.79 -6.51 -17.25
C GLY A 34 -2.78 -6.62 -18.78
N GLY A 35 -3.94 -6.52 -19.43
CA GLY A 35 -4.04 -6.42 -20.89
C GLY A 35 -3.27 -5.22 -21.44
N PHE A 36 -3.41 -4.06 -20.80
CA PHE A 36 -2.64 -2.87 -21.10
C PHE A 36 -1.12 -3.08 -20.93
N ALA A 37 -0.71 -3.75 -19.85
CA ALA A 37 0.68 -4.10 -19.59
C ALA A 37 1.27 -4.99 -20.71
N PHE A 38 0.52 -5.96 -21.23
CA PHE A 38 0.93 -6.76 -22.40
C PHE A 38 1.02 -5.94 -23.69
N ALA A 39 0.09 -5.02 -23.93
CA ALA A 39 0.14 -4.12 -25.07
C ALA A 39 1.40 -3.25 -25.02
N TRP A 40 1.79 -2.78 -23.83
CA TRP A 40 3.01 -2.02 -23.61
C TRP A 40 4.27 -2.87 -23.88
N ILE A 41 4.35 -4.10 -23.36
CA ILE A 41 5.45 -5.03 -23.67
C ILE A 41 5.59 -5.23 -25.19
N THR A 42 4.47 -5.44 -25.87
CA THR A 42 4.43 -5.63 -27.33
C THR A 42 4.95 -4.39 -28.07
N ALA A 43 4.49 -3.20 -27.69
CA ALA A 43 5.00 -1.95 -28.24
C ALA A 43 6.51 -1.77 -28.00
N LEU A 44 7.02 -2.18 -26.83
CA LEU A 44 8.45 -2.11 -26.53
C LEU A 44 9.26 -3.07 -27.42
N LEU A 45 8.79 -4.31 -27.60
CA LEU A 45 9.41 -5.31 -28.49
C LEU A 45 9.49 -4.83 -29.94
N LEU A 46 8.40 -4.25 -30.45
CA LEU A 46 8.31 -3.75 -31.81
C LEU A 46 9.21 -2.53 -32.05
N THR A 47 9.30 -1.63 -31.06
CA THR A 47 10.09 -0.39 -31.17
C THR A 47 11.58 -0.57 -30.84
N ARG A 48 11.96 -1.62 -30.09
CA ARG A 48 13.35 -1.88 -29.66
C ARG A 48 13.84 -3.29 -30.00
N ARG A 49 14.30 -3.43 -31.24
CA ARG A 49 15.02 -4.64 -31.70
C ARG A 49 16.25 -5.02 -30.87
N ALA A 50 16.88 -4.06 -30.18
CA ALA A 50 18.04 -4.33 -29.32
C ALA A 50 17.73 -5.29 -28.15
N ILE A 51 16.47 -5.40 -27.72
CA ILE A 51 16.06 -6.32 -26.66
C ILE A 51 16.25 -7.78 -27.10
N TRP A 52 16.04 -8.09 -28.37
CA TRP A 52 16.16 -9.46 -28.89
C TRP A 52 17.59 -10.01 -28.83
N ASN A 53 18.58 -9.12 -28.89
CA ASN A 53 19.99 -9.49 -28.96
C ASN A 53 20.67 -9.57 -27.59
N ASP A 54 19.97 -9.21 -26.51
CA ASP A 54 20.52 -9.19 -25.15
C ASP A 54 19.78 -10.19 -24.25
N GLY A 55 20.51 -11.12 -23.64
CA GLY A 55 19.94 -12.16 -22.77
C GLY A 55 19.28 -11.59 -21.51
N SER A 56 19.93 -10.62 -20.86
CA SER A 56 19.43 -10.01 -19.62
C SER A 56 18.20 -9.16 -19.88
N ALA A 57 18.17 -8.43 -21.00
CA ALA A 57 16.99 -7.66 -21.40
C ALA A 57 15.77 -8.55 -21.68
N ARG A 58 15.99 -9.72 -22.29
CA ARG A 58 14.93 -10.73 -22.49
C ARG A 58 14.42 -11.30 -21.18
N LEU A 59 15.31 -11.64 -20.25
CA LEU A 59 14.90 -12.11 -18.91
C LEU A 59 14.07 -11.06 -18.17
N ALA A 60 14.48 -9.79 -18.19
CA ALA A 60 13.71 -8.70 -17.60
C ALA A 60 12.33 -8.54 -18.26
N LEU A 61 12.24 -8.73 -19.57
CA LEU A 61 10.97 -8.66 -20.29
C LEU A 61 10.05 -9.86 -19.97
N ILE A 62 10.60 -11.07 -19.85
CA ILE A 62 9.86 -12.27 -19.41
C ILE A 62 9.33 -12.07 -18.00
N ALA A 63 10.14 -11.53 -17.08
CA ALA A 63 9.68 -11.15 -15.75
C ALA A 63 8.56 -10.10 -15.82
N GLY A 64 8.69 -9.10 -16.70
CA GLY A 64 7.64 -8.12 -16.98
C GLY A 64 6.35 -8.76 -17.51
N ALA A 65 6.43 -9.76 -18.39
CA ALA A 65 5.27 -10.50 -18.89
C ALA A 65 4.60 -11.33 -17.78
N GLY A 66 5.39 -11.95 -16.89
CA GLY A 66 4.87 -12.61 -15.70
C GLY A 66 4.12 -11.63 -14.78
N LEU A 67 4.67 -10.44 -14.55
CA LEU A 67 4.02 -9.39 -13.76
C LEU A 67 2.78 -8.80 -14.45
N ALA A 68 2.76 -8.74 -15.78
CA ALA A 68 1.56 -8.39 -16.54
C ALA A 68 0.46 -9.44 -16.35
N ALA A 69 0.80 -10.75 -16.31
CA ALA A 69 -0.15 -11.80 -15.98
C ALA A 69 -0.67 -11.70 -14.53
N VAL A 70 0.19 -11.32 -13.58
CA VAL A 70 -0.24 -11.02 -12.20
C VAL A 70 -1.25 -9.88 -12.18
N LEU A 71 -1.02 -8.80 -12.95
CA LEU A 71 -1.96 -7.68 -13.06
C LEU A 71 -3.28 -8.05 -13.76
N VAL A 72 -3.29 -9.07 -14.62
CA VAL A 72 -4.54 -9.62 -15.16
C VAL A 72 -5.35 -10.28 -14.05
N ASP A 73 -4.68 -11.02 -13.16
CA ASP A 73 -5.33 -11.79 -12.10
C ASP A 73 -5.76 -10.94 -10.90
N ASP A 74 -4.89 -10.05 -10.42
CA ASP A 74 -5.13 -9.14 -9.30
C ASP A 74 -4.37 -7.80 -9.48
N PRO A 75 -5.02 -6.82 -10.12
CA PRO A 75 -4.43 -5.52 -10.41
C PRO A 75 -4.17 -4.73 -9.11
N SER A 76 -2.89 -4.53 -8.81
CA SER A 76 -2.43 -3.87 -7.59
C SER A 76 -1.36 -2.82 -7.87
N PHE A 77 -1.27 -1.81 -7.01
CA PHE A 77 -0.21 -0.79 -7.10
C PHE A 77 1.20 -1.39 -7.01
N LEU A 78 1.36 -2.41 -6.17
CA LEU A 78 2.62 -3.13 -6.01
C LEU A 78 2.97 -3.90 -7.29
N GLY A 79 2.02 -4.64 -7.87
CA GLY A 79 2.21 -5.33 -9.14
C GLY A 79 2.55 -4.36 -10.29
N TRP A 80 1.90 -3.20 -10.33
CA TRP A 80 2.18 -2.15 -11.32
C TRP A 80 3.60 -1.59 -11.17
N GLY A 81 4.02 -1.29 -9.94
CA GLY A 81 5.37 -0.81 -9.65
C GLY A 81 6.42 -1.83 -10.08
N LEU A 82 6.24 -3.10 -9.74
CA LEU A 82 7.14 -4.18 -10.16
C LEU A 82 7.16 -4.33 -11.69
N PHE A 83 6.00 -4.35 -12.34
CA PHE A 83 5.90 -4.42 -13.80
C PHE A 83 6.68 -3.28 -14.46
N TRP A 84 6.48 -2.05 -13.99
CA TRP A 84 7.17 -0.88 -14.51
C TRP A 84 8.69 -1.00 -14.34
N THR A 85 9.17 -1.44 -13.17
CA THR A 85 10.61 -1.65 -12.95
C THR A 85 11.20 -2.68 -13.92
N ALA A 86 10.49 -3.80 -14.16
CA ALA A 86 10.93 -4.84 -15.08
C ALA A 86 10.99 -4.36 -16.54
N VAL A 87 9.97 -3.63 -16.99
CA VAL A 87 9.93 -3.04 -18.34
C VAL A 87 11.02 -1.97 -18.52
N SER A 88 11.25 -1.12 -17.52
CA SER A 88 12.34 -0.14 -17.54
C SER A 88 13.73 -0.80 -17.55
N LEU A 89 13.93 -1.88 -16.79
CA LEU A 89 15.15 -2.69 -16.86
C LEU A 89 15.35 -3.25 -18.27
N ALA A 90 14.34 -3.89 -18.87
CA ALA A 90 14.39 -4.43 -20.22
C ALA A 90 14.71 -3.35 -21.28
N ALA A 91 14.20 -2.13 -21.09
CA ALA A 91 14.47 -1.02 -22.00
C ALA A 91 15.91 -0.48 -21.91
N LEU A 92 16.56 -0.59 -20.73
CA LEU A 92 17.85 0.02 -20.44
C LEU A 92 19.03 -0.95 -20.56
N LEU A 93 18.85 -2.23 -20.23
CA LEU A 93 19.90 -3.26 -20.23
C LEU A 93 20.67 -3.39 -21.55
N PRO A 94 20.05 -3.28 -22.76
CA PRO A 94 20.79 -3.36 -24.01
C PRO A 94 21.83 -2.24 -24.24
N ARG A 95 21.85 -1.22 -23.38
CA ARG A 95 22.81 -0.09 -23.44
C ARG A 95 23.79 -0.07 -22.27
N HIS A 96 23.49 -0.78 -21.19
CA HIS A 96 24.26 -0.77 -19.95
C HIS A 96 24.16 -2.13 -19.29
N ARG A 97 25.31 -2.78 -19.07
CA ARG A 97 25.37 -4.03 -18.30
C ARG A 97 24.86 -3.79 -16.87
N PHE A 98 24.38 -4.85 -16.24
CA PHE A 98 23.91 -4.78 -14.88
C PHE A 98 25.12 -4.73 -13.93
N ASP A 99 25.31 -3.58 -13.26
CA ASP A 99 26.36 -3.38 -12.26
C ASP A 99 25.76 -3.70 -10.87
N ASP A 100 25.34 -2.67 -10.13
CA ASP A 100 24.73 -2.82 -8.80
C ASP A 100 23.29 -2.33 -8.76
N ALA A 101 22.47 -2.98 -7.93
CA ALA A 101 21.05 -2.66 -7.77
C ALA A 101 20.84 -1.24 -7.25
N LEU A 102 21.73 -0.69 -6.42
CA LEU A 102 21.65 0.71 -5.96
C LEU A 102 21.90 1.70 -7.12
N ALA A 103 22.84 1.39 -8.01
CA ALA A 103 23.07 2.19 -9.20
C ALA A 103 21.84 2.14 -10.12
N TRP A 104 21.23 0.96 -10.27
CA TRP A 104 20.01 0.77 -11.03
C TRP A 104 18.78 1.45 -10.40
N ALA A 105 18.64 1.43 -9.07
CA ALA A 105 17.58 2.14 -8.36
C ALA A 105 17.64 3.65 -8.64
N ARG A 106 18.84 4.25 -8.63
CA ARG A 106 19.04 5.64 -9.05
C ARG A 106 18.73 5.84 -10.54
N ARG A 107 19.23 4.97 -11.43
CA ARG A 107 18.93 5.06 -12.87
C ARG A 107 17.43 5.00 -13.13
N LEU A 108 16.69 4.14 -12.43
CA LEU A 108 15.23 4.02 -12.48
C LEU A 108 14.54 5.26 -11.88
N GLY A 109 14.99 5.78 -10.74
CA GLY A 109 14.47 7.03 -10.18
C GLY A 109 14.66 8.22 -11.14
N TRP A 110 15.81 8.30 -11.81
CA TRP A 110 16.11 9.35 -12.78
C TRP A 110 15.33 9.13 -14.07
N HIS A 111 15.06 7.87 -14.42
CA HIS A 111 14.18 7.49 -15.51
C HIS A 111 12.76 8.01 -15.25
N ALA A 112 12.20 7.73 -14.07
CA ALA A 112 10.92 8.26 -13.61
C ALA A 112 10.88 9.79 -13.57
N MET A 113 11.95 10.46 -13.12
CA MET A 113 12.01 11.93 -13.10
C MET A 113 12.12 12.53 -14.51
N SER A 114 12.95 11.94 -15.37
CA SER A 114 13.16 12.41 -16.75
C SER A 114 11.91 12.26 -17.61
N ALA A 115 11.05 11.32 -17.25
CA ALA A 115 9.76 11.06 -17.85
C ALA A 115 8.78 12.24 -17.75
N VAL A 116 8.83 12.99 -16.65
CA VAL A 116 7.99 14.18 -16.41
C VAL A 116 8.43 15.34 -17.32
N ILE A 117 9.74 15.45 -17.56
CA ILE A 117 10.36 16.61 -18.21
C ILE A 117 10.55 16.38 -19.72
N ALA A 118 10.72 15.14 -20.17
CA ALA A 118 11.02 14.80 -21.57
C ALA A 118 9.94 15.17 -22.59
N PRO A 119 8.62 15.01 -22.32
CA PRO A 119 7.56 15.41 -23.26
C PRO A 119 7.57 16.92 -23.54
N LEU A 120 7.80 17.73 -22.49
CA LEU A 120 7.90 19.19 -22.60
C LEU A 120 9.11 19.62 -23.44
N LYS A 121 10.26 18.95 -23.25
CA LYS A 121 11.47 19.21 -24.04
C LYS A 121 11.33 18.78 -25.51
N ASP A 122 10.68 17.66 -25.79
CA ASP A 122 10.46 17.19 -27.15
C ASP A 122 9.40 18.05 -27.88
N ALA A 123 8.36 18.52 -27.18
CA ALA A 123 7.40 19.49 -27.70
C ALA A 123 8.06 20.84 -28.05
N ALA A 124 8.97 21.32 -27.18
CA ALA A 124 9.77 22.53 -27.45
C ALA A 124 10.74 22.36 -28.63
N ARG A 125 11.33 21.16 -28.82
CA ARG A 125 12.17 20.90 -29.99
C ARG A 125 11.35 20.80 -31.29
N LEU A 126 10.17 20.19 -31.23
CA LEU A 126 9.24 20.12 -32.36
C LEU A 126 8.73 21.52 -32.74
N SER A 127 8.44 22.39 -31.78
CA SER A 127 8.03 23.78 -32.06
C SER A 127 9.16 24.59 -32.69
N VAL A 128 10.41 24.42 -32.24
CA VAL A 128 11.59 25.06 -32.85
C VAL A 128 11.87 24.53 -34.28
N VAL A 129 11.69 23.23 -34.53
CA VAL A 129 11.82 22.65 -35.89
C VAL A 129 10.67 23.11 -36.81
N ARG A 130 9.46 23.30 -36.26
CA ARG A 130 8.29 23.82 -36.99
C ARG A 130 8.45 25.30 -37.33
N GLN A 131 9.05 26.08 -36.43
CA GLN A 131 9.47 27.47 -36.66
C GLN A 131 10.55 27.57 -37.75
N ARG A 132 11.53 26.66 -37.76
CA ARG A 132 12.57 26.60 -38.81
C ARG A 132 12.06 26.13 -40.17
N ARG A 133 10.90 25.45 -40.23
CA ARG A 133 10.25 24.98 -41.48
C ARG A 133 9.23 25.97 -42.04
N GLY A 134 9.10 27.18 -41.48
CA GLY A 134 8.25 28.24 -42.04
C GLY A 134 6.73 27.97 -41.99
N LEU A 135 6.27 26.98 -41.21
CA LEU A 135 4.83 26.78 -40.99
C LEU A 135 4.30 27.90 -40.07
N PRO A 136 3.25 28.65 -40.47
CA PRO A 136 2.83 29.85 -39.76
C PRO A 136 2.31 29.50 -38.37
N SER A 137 3.08 29.87 -37.34
CA SER A 137 2.73 29.65 -35.93
C SER A 137 1.76 30.70 -35.37
N SER A 138 1.43 31.76 -36.12
CA SER A 138 0.43 32.76 -35.71
C SER A 138 -1.01 32.23 -35.80
N GLY A 139 -1.26 31.21 -36.65
CA GLY A 139 -2.59 30.64 -36.84
C GLY A 139 -3.17 30.02 -35.58
N ILE A 140 -2.40 29.28 -34.78
CA ILE A 140 -2.95 28.55 -33.62
C ILE A 140 -3.31 29.49 -32.47
N ARG A 141 -2.52 30.55 -32.23
CA ARG A 141 -2.86 31.59 -31.23
C ARG A 141 -4.00 32.50 -31.72
N ALA A 142 -4.03 32.84 -33.00
CA ALA A 142 -5.11 33.62 -33.58
C ALA A 142 -6.43 32.83 -33.61
N ILE A 143 -6.41 31.55 -34.01
CA ILE A 143 -7.56 30.64 -33.96
C ILE A 143 -8.01 30.43 -32.51
N GLY A 144 -7.09 30.28 -31.57
CA GLY A 144 -7.40 30.19 -30.14
C GLY A 144 -8.14 31.42 -29.63
N ALA A 145 -7.70 32.63 -29.99
CA ALA A 145 -8.37 33.88 -29.62
C ALA A 145 -9.73 34.07 -30.32
N VAL A 146 -9.82 33.71 -31.61
CA VAL A 146 -11.04 33.80 -32.43
C VAL A 146 -12.11 32.81 -31.98
N VAL A 147 -11.73 31.66 -31.43
CA VAL A 147 -12.67 30.65 -30.90
C VAL A 147 -13.00 30.91 -29.43
N ALA A 148 -12.05 31.41 -28.63
CA ALA A 148 -12.27 31.66 -27.21
C ALA A 148 -13.34 32.73 -26.95
N LEU A 149 -13.37 33.81 -27.75
CA LEU A 149 -14.33 34.90 -27.57
C LEU A 149 -15.80 34.48 -27.79
N PRO A 150 -16.18 33.83 -28.90
CA PRO A 150 -17.55 33.34 -29.10
C PRO A 150 -17.92 32.19 -28.18
N LEU A 151 -16.98 31.34 -27.74
CA LEU A 151 -17.27 30.30 -26.74
C LEU A 151 -17.50 30.88 -25.34
N ALA A 152 -16.67 31.84 -24.91
CA ALA A 152 -16.85 32.52 -23.64
C ALA A 152 -18.13 33.36 -23.64
N GLY A 153 -18.36 34.13 -24.71
CA GLY A 153 -19.61 34.87 -24.91
C GLY A 153 -20.82 33.94 -24.94
N GLY A 154 -20.76 32.86 -25.71
CA GLY A 154 -21.81 31.84 -25.79
C GLY A 154 -22.10 31.18 -24.44
N ALA A 155 -21.07 30.88 -23.64
CA ALA A 155 -21.23 30.33 -22.29
C ALA A 155 -21.89 31.33 -21.33
N VAL A 156 -21.52 32.62 -21.41
CA VAL A 156 -22.16 33.68 -20.61
C VAL A 156 -23.63 33.86 -21.01
N PHE A 157 -23.95 33.90 -22.30
CA PHE A 157 -25.33 33.99 -22.78
C PHE A 157 -26.16 32.75 -22.42
N LEU A 158 -25.60 31.54 -22.56
CA LEU A 158 -26.27 30.31 -22.16
C LEU A 158 -26.52 30.26 -20.65
N GLY A 159 -25.57 30.73 -19.83
CA GLY A 159 -25.75 30.85 -18.38
C GLY A 159 -26.85 31.84 -18.00
N LEU A 160 -26.89 33.01 -18.65
CA LEU A 160 -27.95 34.01 -18.45
C LEU A 160 -29.31 33.46 -18.88
N PHE A 161 -29.40 32.78 -20.03
CA PHE A 161 -30.63 32.16 -20.51
C PHE A 161 -31.09 30.98 -19.64
N ALA A 162 -30.17 30.18 -19.11
CA ALA A 162 -30.50 29.13 -18.14
C ALA A 162 -31.04 29.71 -16.83
N SER A 163 -30.56 30.88 -16.40
CA SER A 163 -31.06 31.56 -15.20
C SER A 163 -32.41 32.26 -15.40
N ALA A 164 -32.68 32.75 -16.62
CA ALA A 164 -33.89 33.49 -16.96
C ALA A 164 -35.03 32.60 -17.49
N ASN A 165 -34.72 31.39 -17.97
CA ASN A 165 -35.70 30.46 -18.54
C ASN A 165 -35.66 29.08 -17.83
N PRO A 166 -36.68 28.72 -17.06
CA PRO A 166 -36.70 27.48 -16.27
C PRO A 166 -36.68 26.21 -17.13
N LEU A 167 -37.14 26.24 -18.39
CA LEU A 167 -37.04 25.09 -19.30
C LEU A 167 -35.58 24.83 -19.73
N ILE A 168 -34.82 25.89 -19.97
CA ILE A 168 -33.40 25.81 -20.33
C ILE A 168 -32.59 25.40 -19.09
N GLY A 169 -32.89 25.98 -17.92
CA GLY A 169 -32.27 25.59 -16.65
C GLY A 169 -32.49 24.11 -16.29
N GLN A 170 -33.69 23.58 -16.49
CA GLN A 170 -33.99 22.15 -16.29
C GLN A 170 -33.27 21.25 -17.30
N ALA A 171 -33.15 21.66 -18.56
CA ALA A 171 -32.38 20.93 -19.57
C ALA A 171 -30.89 20.86 -19.21
N PHE A 172 -30.30 21.94 -18.69
CA PHE A 172 -28.91 21.93 -18.19
C PHE A 172 -28.74 21.10 -16.91
N ALA A 173 -29.72 21.09 -16.00
CA ALA A 173 -29.67 20.27 -14.78
C ALA A 173 -29.72 18.76 -15.06
N GLN A 174 -30.22 18.34 -16.24
CA GLN A 174 -30.19 16.95 -16.70
C GLN A 174 -28.87 16.56 -17.37
N ILE A 175 -27.98 17.53 -17.67
CA ILE A 175 -26.64 17.25 -18.19
C ILE A 175 -25.79 16.73 -17.03
N VAL A 176 -25.57 15.42 -17.01
CA VAL A 176 -24.69 14.76 -16.05
C VAL A 176 -23.25 15.15 -16.36
N LEU A 177 -22.73 16.16 -15.66
CA LEU A 177 -21.30 16.46 -15.68
C LEU A 177 -20.55 15.32 -14.96
N PRO A 178 -19.44 14.82 -15.54
CA PRO A 178 -18.64 13.81 -14.87
C PRO A 178 -18.12 14.36 -13.54
N ASP A 179 -18.12 13.50 -12.51
CA ASP A 179 -17.68 13.87 -11.17
C ASP A 179 -16.29 14.56 -11.24
N PRO A 180 -16.17 15.81 -10.73
CA PRO A 180 -14.92 16.56 -10.74
C PRO A 180 -13.78 15.78 -10.08
N TRP A 181 -14.09 14.99 -9.05
CA TRP A 181 -13.11 14.17 -8.35
C TRP A 181 -12.62 13.00 -9.20
N ALA A 182 -13.54 12.24 -9.80
CA ALA A 182 -13.21 11.17 -10.74
C ALA A 182 -12.40 11.68 -11.95
N THR A 183 -12.76 12.85 -12.50
CA THR A 183 -12.07 13.47 -13.63
C THR A 183 -10.65 13.94 -13.26
N THR A 184 -10.48 14.48 -12.05
CA THR A 184 -9.17 14.90 -11.51
C THR A 184 -8.26 13.68 -11.28
N TRP A 185 -8.79 12.61 -10.71
CA TRP A 185 -8.02 11.38 -10.48
C TRP A 185 -7.65 10.67 -11.79
N ARG A 186 -8.57 10.64 -12.76
CA ARG A 186 -8.34 10.10 -14.11
C ARG A 186 -7.26 10.87 -14.86
N THR A 187 -7.28 12.19 -14.80
CA THR A 187 -6.25 13.03 -15.45
C THR A 187 -4.88 12.89 -14.79
N LEU A 188 -4.82 12.81 -13.45
CA LEU A 188 -3.58 12.50 -12.73
C LEU A 188 -3.03 11.11 -13.06
N PHE A 189 -3.90 10.09 -13.09
CA PHE A 189 -3.53 8.73 -13.45
C PHE A 189 -3.03 8.64 -14.91
N GLY A 190 -3.77 9.22 -15.86
CA GLY A 190 -3.39 9.31 -17.27
C GLY A 190 -2.06 10.03 -17.45
N LEU A 191 -1.79 11.10 -16.69
CA LEU A 191 -0.51 11.79 -16.68
C LEU A 191 0.62 10.89 -16.14
N CYS A 192 0.41 10.18 -15.02
CA CYS A 192 1.37 9.23 -14.47
C CYS A 192 1.69 8.07 -15.43
N VAL A 193 0.67 7.52 -16.09
CA VAL A 193 0.81 6.46 -17.10
C VAL A 193 1.56 7.00 -18.33
N LEU A 194 1.20 8.18 -18.82
CA LEU A 194 1.90 8.87 -19.92
C LEU A 194 3.38 9.08 -19.60
N ILE A 195 3.67 9.58 -18.39
CA ILE A 195 5.03 9.79 -17.87
C ILE A 195 5.77 8.44 -17.92
N THR A 196 5.26 7.41 -17.26
CA THR A 196 5.93 6.11 -17.17
C THR A 196 6.17 5.44 -18.54
N ILE A 197 5.23 5.54 -19.49
CA ILE A 197 5.36 5.05 -20.88
C ILE A 197 6.43 5.82 -21.64
N TRP A 198 6.40 7.15 -21.58
CA TRP A 198 7.34 8.00 -22.31
C TRP A 198 8.77 7.80 -21.82
N ALA A 199 8.96 7.61 -20.52
CA ALA A 199 10.23 7.22 -19.91
C ALA A 199 10.82 5.98 -20.60
N SER A 200 10.04 4.90 -20.62
CA SER A 200 10.44 3.58 -21.11
C SER A 200 10.79 3.61 -22.60
N LEU A 201 10.03 4.35 -23.40
CA LEU A 201 10.25 4.46 -24.85
C LEU A 201 11.45 5.35 -25.20
N ARG A 202 11.82 6.33 -24.35
CA ARG A 202 12.89 7.31 -24.65
C ARG A 202 13.74 7.70 -23.43
N PRO A 203 14.60 6.79 -22.91
CA PRO A 203 15.51 7.09 -21.82
C PRO A 203 16.49 8.17 -22.26
N SER A 204 16.53 9.22 -21.45
CA SER A 204 17.39 10.39 -21.60
C SER A 204 18.88 10.00 -21.65
N PRO A 205 19.72 10.73 -22.40
CA PRO A 205 21.17 10.50 -22.37
C PRO A 205 21.78 10.68 -20.95
N TYR A 206 21.14 11.47 -20.08
CA TYR A 206 21.57 11.67 -18.69
C TYR A 206 21.30 10.46 -17.78
N THR A 207 20.33 9.58 -18.10
CA THR A 207 20.15 8.29 -17.41
C THR A 207 21.14 7.23 -17.89
N THR A 208 21.83 7.47 -19.00
CA THR A 208 22.88 6.60 -19.57
C THR A 208 24.29 7.13 -19.33
N GLY A 209 24.46 8.23 -18.60
CA GLY A 209 25.77 8.70 -18.17
C GLY A 209 26.37 7.70 -17.15
N PRO A 210 27.70 7.49 -17.15
CA PRO A 210 28.33 6.67 -16.14
C PRO A 210 27.98 7.24 -14.77
N SER A 211 27.32 6.44 -13.94
CA SER A 211 27.01 6.77 -12.55
C SER A 211 28.28 6.67 -11.71
N ARG A 212 29.34 7.38 -12.11
CA ARG A 212 30.53 7.59 -11.29
C ARG A 212 30.15 8.61 -10.23
N PHE A 213 29.45 8.15 -9.20
CA PHE A 213 30.01 8.48 -7.91
C PHE A 213 31.34 7.73 -7.91
N GLY A 214 32.41 8.48 -8.21
CA GLY A 214 33.66 8.14 -7.58
C GLY A 214 33.41 8.02 -6.08
N ASP A 215 34.31 7.34 -5.42
CA ASP A 215 34.42 7.21 -3.98
C ASP A 215 34.60 8.59 -3.32
N ARG A 216 33.66 9.54 -3.57
CA ARG A 216 33.53 10.81 -2.89
C ARG A 216 32.93 10.47 -1.55
N SER A 217 33.86 10.03 -0.72
CA SER A 217 33.80 9.88 0.71
C SER A 217 32.86 10.92 1.31
N ILE A 218 31.66 10.47 1.72
CA ILE A 218 30.86 11.20 2.71
C ILE A 218 31.59 11.24 4.07
N GLY A 219 32.73 10.57 4.25
CA GLY A 219 33.47 10.59 5.51
C GLY A 219 34.96 10.82 5.32
N THR A 220 35.37 12.07 5.46
CA THR A 220 36.60 12.44 6.16
C THR A 220 36.32 12.83 7.63
N VAL A 221 35.08 12.71 8.10
CA VAL A 221 34.63 13.27 9.39
C VAL A 221 34.61 12.25 10.54
N PHE A 222 34.56 10.93 10.26
CA PHE A 222 34.37 9.92 11.31
C PHE A 222 35.23 8.67 11.07
N GLU A 223 36.46 8.68 11.59
CA GLU A 223 37.30 7.48 11.73
C GLU A 223 37.61 7.26 13.22
N PRO A 224 36.77 6.51 13.96
CA PRO A 224 37.07 6.20 15.34
C PRO A 224 38.34 5.34 15.42
N GLY A 225 39.19 5.59 16.41
CA GLY A 225 40.36 4.77 16.66
C GLY A 225 39.97 3.29 16.87
N VAL A 226 40.85 2.37 16.46
CA VAL A 226 40.59 0.91 16.53
C VAL A 226 40.17 0.46 17.94
N ALA A 227 40.73 1.08 18.98
CA ALA A 227 40.35 0.82 20.37
C ALA A 227 38.90 1.22 20.68
N THR A 228 38.48 2.41 20.24
CA THR A 228 37.09 2.87 20.38
C THR A 228 36.13 1.96 19.63
N LEU A 229 36.49 1.52 18.42
CA LEU A 229 35.66 0.58 17.65
C LEU A 229 35.49 -0.76 18.37
N ILE A 230 36.59 -1.34 18.89
CA ILE A 230 36.52 -2.59 19.65
C ILE A 230 35.68 -2.40 20.91
N LEU A 231 35.90 -1.31 21.66
CA LEU A 231 35.14 -1.03 22.87
C LEU A 231 33.65 -0.88 22.57
N SER A 232 33.27 -0.13 21.54
CA SER A 232 31.88 0.00 21.12
C SER A 232 31.27 -1.34 20.71
N LEU A 233 31.99 -2.16 19.95
CA LEU A 233 31.53 -3.50 19.57
C LEU A 233 31.34 -4.41 20.77
N VAL A 234 32.26 -4.37 21.75
CA VAL A 234 32.11 -5.12 23.01
C VAL A 234 30.88 -4.63 23.77
N THR A 235 30.74 -3.32 23.98
CA THR A 235 29.60 -2.73 24.69
C THR A 235 28.28 -3.11 24.04
N PHE A 236 28.17 -3.00 22.71
CA PHE A 236 26.94 -3.39 22.01
C PHE A 236 26.67 -4.88 22.13
N ASN A 237 27.66 -5.75 21.92
CA ASN A 237 27.48 -7.19 22.10
C ASN A 237 27.02 -7.53 23.52
N THR A 238 27.52 -6.84 24.54
CA THR A 238 27.08 -7.06 25.93
C THR A 238 25.63 -6.65 26.13
N ILE A 239 25.21 -5.48 25.63
CA ILE A 239 23.83 -5.00 25.74
C ILE A 239 22.87 -5.96 25.01
N PHE A 240 23.20 -6.34 23.78
CA PHE A 240 22.40 -7.31 23.02
C PHE A 240 22.36 -8.68 23.70
N ALA A 241 23.41 -9.06 24.43
CA ALA A 241 23.46 -10.37 25.08
C ALA A 241 22.51 -10.41 26.27
N VAL A 242 22.47 -9.31 27.04
CA VAL A 242 21.49 -9.15 28.12
C VAL A 242 20.08 -9.22 27.56
N GLU A 243 19.78 -8.51 26.47
CA GLU A 243 18.45 -8.57 25.86
C GLU A 243 18.08 -9.98 25.37
N ASN A 244 18.98 -10.67 24.67
CA ASN A 244 18.74 -12.04 24.23
C ASN A 244 18.55 -13.00 25.40
N MET A 245 19.28 -12.82 26.50
CA MET A 245 19.08 -13.60 27.72
C MET A 245 17.71 -13.36 28.35
N LEU A 246 17.25 -12.11 28.39
CA LEU A 246 15.91 -11.76 28.87
C LEU A 246 14.83 -12.37 27.96
N ASP A 247 14.97 -12.26 26.64
CA ASP A 247 14.06 -12.88 25.68
C ASP A 247 14.01 -14.41 25.88
N ILE A 248 15.15 -15.09 26.03
CA ILE A 248 15.19 -16.54 26.28
C ILE A 248 14.54 -16.88 27.63
N ALA A 249 14.84 -16.11 28.69
CA ALA A 249 14.32 -16.37 30.03
C ALA A 249 12.81 -16.12 30.16
N PHE A 250 12.27 -15.09 29.47
CA PHE A 250 10.87 -14.67 29.62
C PHE A 250 9.95 -15.12 28.48
N LEU A 251 10.40 -15.06 27.22
CA LEU A 251 9.57 -15.48 26.08
C LEU A 251 9.67 -16.98 25.83
N TRP A 252 10.88 -17.54 25.82
CA TRP A 252 11.07 -18.94 25.42
C TRP A 252 10.74 -19.94 26.55
N SER A 253 10.66 -19.48 27.80
CA SER A 253 10.28 -20.30 28.95
C SER A 253 8.76 -20.56 29.04
N GLY A 254 7.94 -19.83 28.28
CA GLY A 254 6.47 -19.93 28.34
C GLY A 254 5.86 -19.45 29.66
N ALA A 255 6.62 -18.72 30.50
CA ALA A 255 6.14 -18.18 31.76
C ALA A 255 5.12 -17.03 31.53
N GLY A 256 4.02 -17.03 32.30
CA GLY A 256 2.99 -15.99 32.20
C GLY A 256 3.54 -14.59 32.47
N LEU A 257 3.03 -13.58 31.76
CA LEU A 257 3.44 -12.19 31.95
C LEU A 257 3.25 -11.78 33.43
N PRO A 258 4.16 -10.96 34.00
CA PRO A 258 4.00 -10.40 35.33
C PRO A 258 2.64 -9.70 35.48
N SER A 259 2.03 -9.82 36.65
CA SER A 259 0.71 -9.23 36.95
C SER A 259 0.72 -7.71 36.66
N GLY A 260 -0.10 -7.27 35.70
CA GLY A 260 -0.29 -5.86 35.36
C GLY A 260 0.23 -5.42 33.98
N VAL A 261 0.93 -6.28 33.24
CA VAL A 261 1.37 -5.97 31.86
C VAL A 261 0.45 -6.63 30.85
N THR A 262 -0.22 -5.83 30.01
CA THR A 262 -1.02 -6.38 28.91
C THR A 262 -0.11 -6.89 27.78
N MET A 263 -0.53 -7.92 27.07
CA MET A 263 0.23 -8.46 25.92
C MET A 263 0.45 -7.40 24.81
N ALA A 264 -0.48 -6.46 24.68
CA ALA A 264 -0.37 -5.33 23.75
C ALA A 264 0.68 -4.30 24.19
N ASP A 265 0.72 -3.96 25.49
CA ASP A 265 1.72 -3.05 26.04
C ASP A 265 3.14 -3.62 25.93
N TYR A 266 3.29 -4.92 26.23
CA TYR A 266 4.56 -5.63 26.10
C TYR A 266 5.04 -5.66 24.64
N ALA A 267 4.16 -5.92 23.68
CA ALA A 267 4.50 -5.96 22.27
C ALA A 267 4.83 -4.59 21.66
N HIS A 268 4.12 -3.52 22.04
CA HIS A 268 4.34 -2.19 21.46
C HIS A 268 5.51 -1.43 22.12
N ARG A 269 5.63 -1.41 23.45
CA ARG A 269 6.69 -0.63 24.12
C ARG A 269 8.08 -1.24 23.93
N GLY A 270 8.18 -2.58 23.98
CA GLY A 270 9.44 -3.29 23.79
C GLY A 270 9.96 -3.20 22.35
N ALA A 271 9.11 -3.47 21.37
CA ALA A 271 9.54 -3.59 19.97
C ALA A 271 10.08 -2.29 19.37
N TYR A 272 9.46 -1.13 19.65
CA TYR A 272 9.92 0.14 19.05
C TYR A 272 11.30 0.58 19.56
N SER A 273 11.56 0.44 20.86
CA SER A 273 12.86 0.82 21.45
C SER A 273 14.00 -0.08 20.92
N LEU A 274 13.73 -1.39 20.79
CA LEU A 274 14.69 -2.37 20.30
C LEU A 274 15.01 -2.17 18.80
N ILE A 275 14.01 -1.81 17.99
CA ILE A 275 14.23 -1.51 16.57
C ILE A 275 15.13 -0.26 16.41
N VAL A 276 14.87 0.81 17.17
CA VAL A 276 15.66 2.05 17.09
C VAL A 276 17.11 1.81 17.51
N THR A 277 17.33 1.09 18.61
CA THR A 277 18.67 0.78 19.10
C THR A 277 19.43 -0.16 18.16
N ALA A 278 18.77 -1.17 17.58
CA ALA A 278 19.35 -2.03 16.55
C ALA A 278 19.72 -1.27 15.28
N LEU A 279 18.87 -0.35 14.82
CA LEU A 279 19.15 0.50 13.65
C LEU A 279 20.33 1.44 13.89
N LEU A 280 20.40 2.09 15.06
CA LEU A 280 21.52 2.96 15.43
C LEU A 280 22.84 2.18 15.51
N ALA A 281 22.82 1.00 16.12
CA ALA A 281 23.98 0.10 16.18
C ALA A 281 24.41 -0.34 14.77
N ALA A 282 23.45 -0.71 13.90
CA ALA A 282 23.74 -1.10 12.52
C ALA A 282 24.36 0.06 11.72
N VAL A 283 23.84 1.28 11.84
CA VAL A 283 24.43 2.46 11.20
C VAL A 283 25.85 2.71 11.69
N PHE A 284 26.09 2.65 13.01
CA PHE A 284 27.44 2.81 13.56
C PHE A 284 28.41 1.74 13.01
N VAL A 285 28.00 0.47 13.01
CA VAL A 285 28.81 -0.65 12.50
C VAL A 285 29.13 -0.45 11.02
N LEU A 286 28.16 -0.04 10.20
CA LEU A 286 28.36 0.23 8.77
C LEU A 286 29.28 1.43 8.51
N LEU A 287 29.19 2.48 9.33
CA LEU A 287 30.07 3.65 9.22
C LEU A 287 31.50 3.35 9.70
N ALA A 288 31.65 2.54 10.74
CA ALA A 288 32.95 2.25 11.36
C ALA A 288 33.71 1.08 10.69
N LEU A 289 33.02 0.09 10.11
CA LEU A 289 33.64 -1.00 9.34
C LEU A 289 33.66 -0.69 7.84
N ARG A 290 34.57 0.21 7.43
CA ARG A 290 34.87 0.42 6.01
C ARG A 290 35.61 -0.77 5.39
N PRO A 291 35.28 -1.18 4.15
CA PRO A 291 36.08 -2.11 3.37
C PRO A 291 37.50 -1.56 3.21
N GLY A 292 38.52 -2.31 3.63
CA GLY A 292 39.94 -1.91 3.49
C GLY A 292 40.55 -1.15 4.66
N SER A 293 39.82 -0.91 5.77
CA SER A 293 40.43 -0.31 6.97
C SER A 293 41.32 -1.30 7.73
N ALA A 294 42.40 -0.81 8.35
CA ALA A 294 43.28 -1.63 9.20
C ALA A 294 42.54 -2.27 10.39
N ALA A 295 41.39 -1.71 10.78
CA ALA A 295 40.51 -2.25 11.81
C ALA A 295 39.70 -3.46 11.32
N ALA A 296 39.24 -3.44 10.06
CA ALA A 296 38.48 -4.54 9.45
C ALA A 296 39.34 -5.80 9.22
N ALA A 297 40.66 -5.64 9.10
CA ALA A 297 41.60 -6.75 8.98
C ALA A 297 41.81 -7.53 10.29
N ARG A 298 41.42 -6.97 11.45
CA ARG A 298 41.66 -7.63 12.75
C ARG A 298 40.68 -8.78 12.97
N PRO A 299 41.15 -9.99 13.32
CA PRO A 299 40.27 -11.15 13.53
C PRO A 299 39.29 -10.95 14.70
N LEU A 300 39.69 -10.19 15.73
CA LEU A 300 38.83 -9.87 16.87
C LEU A 300 37.61 -9.04 16.44
N VAL A 301 37.81 -8.02 15.58
CA VAL A 301 36.72 -7.19 15.08
C VAL A 301 35.76 -8.03 14.23
N ARG A 302 36.27 -8.89 13.35
CA ARG A 302 35.45 -9.84 12.57
C ARG A 302 34.61 -10.74 13.49
N ARG A 303 35.22 -11.33 14.52
CA ARG A 303 34.52 -12.18 15.51
C ARG A 303 33.43 -11.40 16.24
N LEU A 304 33.73 -10.20 16.75
CA LEU A 304 32.75 -9.37 17.46
C LEU A 304 31.57 -8.95 16.57
N VAL A 305 31.82 -8.67 15.29
CA VAL A 305 30.74 -8.39 14.33
C VAL A 305 29.93 -9.65 14.02
N THR A 306 30.58 -10.81 13.87
CA THR A 306 29.86 -12.09 13.68
C THR A 306 28.96 -12.40 14.87
N VAL A 307 29.46 -12.26 16.10
CA VAL A 307 28.65 -12.44 17.32
C VAL A 307 27.48 -11.44 17.31
N TRP A 308 27.73 -10.18 16.98
CA TRP A 308 26.68 -9.16 16.89
C TRP A 308 25.60 -9.51 15.86
N ILE A 309 25.98 -10.05 14.69
CA ILE A 309 25.03 -10.51 13.66
C ILE A 309 24.18 -11.67 14.20
N VAL A 310 24.79 -12.65 14.85
CA VAL A 310 24.07 -13.79 15.45
C VAL A 310 23.08 -13.31 16.52
N GLN A 311 23.50 -12.38 17.38
CA GLN A 311 22.64 -11.79 18.39
C GLN A 311 21.46 -11.02 17.79
N ASN A 312 21.65 -10.30 16.67
CA ASN A 312 20.55 -9.63 15.99
C ASN A 312 19.60 -10.62 15.29
N LEU A 313 20.11 -11.74 14.78
CA LEU A 313 19.24 -12.82 14.27
C LEU A 313 18.35 -13.40 15.36
N LEU A 314 18.90 -13.61 16.57
CA LEU A 314 18.13 -14.05 17.74
C LEU A 314 17.05 -13.03 18.11
N LEU A 315 17.36 -11.72 18.15
CA LEU A 315 16.37 -10.68 18.40
C LEU A 315 15.24 -10.66 17.37
N VAL A 316 15.58 -10.82 16.08
CA VAL A 316 14.57 -10.91 15.03
C VAL A 316 13.69 -12.14 15.23
N ALA A 317 14.26 -13.28 15.63
CA ALA A 317 13.50 -14.48 15.96
C ALA A 317 12.57 -14.27 17.17
N SER A 318 13.04 -13.63 18.25
CA SER A 318 12.21 -13.27 19.41
C SER A 318 11.07 -12.33 19.04
N SER A 319 11.32 -11.34 18.18
CA SER A 319 10.29 -10.42 17.68
C SER A 319 9.25 -11.14 16.81
N ALA A 320 9.68 -12.09 15.98
CA ALA A 320 8.79 -12.94 15.20
C ALA A 320 7.94 -13.84 16.11
N LEU A 321 8.53 -14.46 17.13
CA LEU A 321 7.81 -15.26 18.13
C LEU A 321 6.74 -14.44 18.85
N ARG A 322 7.09 -13.24 19.34
CA ARG A 322 6.14 -12.32 19.97
C ARG A 322 4.97 -11.95 19.04
N THR A 323 5.26 -11.79 17.74
CA THR A 323 4.23 -11.54 16.73
C THR A 323 3.34 -12.76 16.52
N LEU A 324 3.90 -13.97 16.55
CA LEU A 324 3.14 -15.22 16.46
C LEU A 324 2.27 -15.46 17.70
N ASP A 325 2.78 -15.21 18.91
CA ASP A 325 1.98 -15.28 20.14
C ASP A 325 0.80 -14.29 20.10
N TYR A 326 1.05 -13.09 19.57
CA TYR A 326 0.01 -12.10 19.35
C TYR A 326 -1.02 -12.53 18.30
N VAL A 327 -0.59 -13.26 17.27
CA VAL A 327 -1.48 -13.89 16.28
C VAL A 327 -2.31 -15.01 16.92
N ASP A 328 -1.72 -15.81 17.80
CA ASP A 328 -2.44 -16.86 18.53
C ASP A 328 -3.48 -16.28 19.50
N ALA A 329 -3.22 -15.12 20.09
CA ALA A 329 -4.17 -14.42 20.97
C ALA A 329 -5.26 -13.62 20.24
N TYR A 330 -4.93 -12.97 19.11
CA TYR A 330 -5.82 -11.99 18.45
C TYR A 330 -6.10 -12.27 16.96
N GLY A 331 -5.69 -13.41 16.42
CA GLY A 331 -5.93 -13.80 15.03
C GLY A 331 -4.88 -13.31 14.03
N MET A 332 -4.99 -13.72 12.76
CA MET A 332 -4.07 -13.27 11.70
C MET A 332 -4.62 -12.04 10.97
N THR A 333 -3.76 -11.06 10.72
CA THR A 333 -4.07 -9.90 9.87
C THR A 333 -3.02 -9.71 8.79
N VAL A 334 -3.36 -8.99 7.73
CA VAL A 334 -2.43 -8.62 6.65
C VAL A 334 -1.20 -7.90 7.21
N LEU A 335 -1.36 -7.01 8.20
CA LEU A 335 -0.24 -6.28 8.79
C LEU A 335 0.73 -7.21 9.55
N ARG A 336 0.20 -8.15 10.35
CA ARG A 336 1.02 -9.13 11.09
C ARG A 336 1.75 -10.06 10.12
N LEU A 337 1.07 -10.54 9.08
CA LEU A 337 1.68 -11.35 8.02
C LEU A 337 2.78 -10.59 7.26
N SER A 338 2.54 -9.34 6.89
CA SER A 338 3.53 -8.47 6.25
C SER A 338 4.71 -8.18 7.17
N ALA A 339 4.48 -7.99 8.47
CA ALA A 339 5.54 -7.80 9.46
C ALA A 339 6.45 -9.04 9.56
N LEU A 340 5.87 -10.25 9.61
CA LEU A 340 6.63 -11.50 9.60
C LEU A 340 7.46 -11.66 8.31
N ALA A 341 6.89 -11.34 7.15
CA ALA A 341 7.63 -11.35 5.88
C ALA A 341 8.80 -10.34 5.88
N TRP A 342 8.58 -9.14 6.45
CA TRP A 342 9.62 -8.13 6.61
C TRP A 342 10.72 -8.58 7.57
N MET A 343 10.38 -9.19 8.71
CA MET A 343 11.36 -9.77 9.64
C MET A 343 12.19 -10.86 8.95
N GLY A 344 11.58 -11.71 8.13
CA GLY A 344 12.30 -12.69 7.31
C GLY A 344 13.28 -12.04 6.32
N LEU A 345 12.90 -10.91 5.71
CA LEU A 345 13.79 -10.14 4.84
C LEU A 345 14.97 -9.53 5.62
N VAL A 346 14.73 -8.99 6.81
CA VAL A 346 15.79 -8.46 7.70
C VAL A 346 16.76 -9.57 8.12
N ALA A 347 16.24 -10.73 8.55
CA ALA A 347 17.05 -11.89 8.89
C ALA A 347 17.91 -12.36 7.70
N THR A 348 17.32 -12.39 6.50
CA THR A 348 18.05 -12.71 5.26
C THR A 348 19.17 -11.68 5.01
N GLY A 349 18.90 -10.38 5.16
CA GLY A 349 19.90 -9.33 5.01
C GLY A 349 21.06 -9.46 5.99
N LEU A 350 20.77 -9.72 7.28
CA LEU A 350 21.79 -9.98 8.30
C LEU A 350 22.63 -11.22 7.98
N ALA A 351 21.99 -12.31 7.55
CA ALA A 351 22.68 -13.52 7.12
C ALA A 351 23.60 -13.27 5.91
N LEU A 352 23.16 -12.49 4.93
CA LEU A 352 23.98 -12.09 3.78
C LEU A 352 25.16 -11.20 4.18
N ILE A 353 25.01 -10.32 5.18
CA ILE A 353 26.12 -9.53 5.74
C ILE A 353 27.14 -10.48 6.39
N GLY A 354 26.68 -11.44 7.19
CA GLY A 354 27.54 -12.46 7.79
C GLY A 354 28.28 -13.29 6.74
N TRP A 355 27.56 -13.75 5.71
CA TRP A 355 28.14 -14.46 4.57
C TRP A 355 29.22 -13.61 3.91
N ARG A 356 28.90 -12.35 3.57
CA ARG A 356 29.85 -11.44 2.94
C ARG A 356 31.14 -11.33 3.76
N LEU A 357 31.01 -11.19 5.08
CA LEU A 357 32.14 -11.06 6.00
C LEU A 357 32.99 -12.33 6.07
N LEU A 358 32.39 -13.51 5.95
CA LEU A 358 33.10 -14.80 6.04
C LEU A 358 33.69 -15.24 4.70
N ALA A 359 33.04 -14.92 3.58
CA ALA A 359 33.44 -15.34 2.23
C ALA A 359 34.10 -14.20 1.42
N ASP A 360 34.51 -13.11 2.09
CA ASP A 360 35.19 -11.94 1.52
C ASP A 360 34.56 -11.42 0.21
N ARG A 361 33.22 -11.39 0.17
CA ARG A 361 32.46 -10.91 -1.01
C ARG A 361 32.45 -9.39 -1.10
N SER A 362 32.34 -8.89 -2.32
CA SER A 362 32.25 -7.44 -2.59
C SER A 362 30.95 -6.83 -2.04
N ALA A 363 30.96 -5.52 -1.77
CA ALA A 363 29.77 -4.79 -1.35
C ALA A 363 28.68 -4.80 -2.46
N ALA A 364 29.10 -4.73 -3.72
CA ALA A 364 28.28 -4.92 -4.92
C ALA A 364 27.43 -6.20 -4.85
N TRP A 365 28.07 -7.33 -4.54
CA TRP A 365 27.39 -8.62 -4.38
C TRP A 365 26.31 -8.58 -3.30
N LEU A 366 26.61 -7.99 -2.13
CA LEU A 366 25.66 -7.88 -1.02
C LEU A 366 24.45 -7.04 -1.38
N ILE A 367 24.66 -5.92 -2.07
CA ILE A 367 23.58 -5.03 -2.55
C ILE A 367 22.68 -5.79 -3.52
N ASN A 368 23.26 -6.52 -4.47
CA ASN A 368 22.52 -7.31 -5.45
C ASN A 368 21.75 -8.47 -4.81
N ALA A 369 22.36 -9.17 -3.84
CA ALA A 369 21.70 -10.26 -3.12
C ALA A 369 20.52 -9.77 -2.27
N ASN A 370 20.67 -8.63 -1.57
CA ASN A 370 19.57 -8.01 -0.82
C ASN A 370 18.45 -7.51 -1.74
N ALA A 371 18.81 -6.89 -2.87
CA ALA A 371 17.82 -6.46 -3.86
C ALA A 371 17.05 -7.64 -4.45
N LEU A 372 17.72 -8.78 -4.70
CA LEU A 372 17.07 -10.00 -5.13
C LEU A 372 16.11 -10.54 -4.07
N ALA A 373 16.55 -10.65 -2.81
CA ALA A 373 15.69 -11.09 -1.71
C ALA A 373 14.44 -10.21 -1.56
N ALA A 374 14.61 -8.88 -1.60
CA ALA A 374 13.50 -7.93 -1.54
C ALA A 374 12.56 -8.08 -2.75
N ALA A 375 13.10 -8.20 -3.96
CA ALA A 375 12.31 -8.41 -5.16
C ALA A 375 11.51 -9.71 -5.10
N THR A 376 12.10 -10.81 -4.61
CA THR A 376 11.41 -12.10 -4.43
C THR A 376 10.25 -11.98 -3.45
N VAL A 377 10.43 -11.32 -2.31
CA VAL A 377 9.35 -11.09 -1.33
C VAL A 377 8.23 -10.25 -1.93
N LEU A 378 8.56 -9.14 -2.61
CA LEU A 378 7.58 -8.25 -3.22
C LEU A 378 6.81 -8.94 -4.36
N VAL A 379 7.49 -9.68 -5.24
CA VAL A 379 6.83 -10.45 -6.31
C VAL A 379 5.89 -11.49 -5.70
N THR A 380 6.33 -12.20 -4.66
CA THR A 380 5.49 -13.17 -3.96
C THR A 380 4.25 -12.50 -3.36
N ALA A 381 4.42 -11.34 -2.72
CA ALA A 381 3.32 -10.53 -2.18
C ALA A 381 2.39 -9.95 -3.25
N SER A 382 2.85 -9.78 -4.49
CA SER A 382 1.98 -9.39 -5.63
C SER A 382 1.15 -10.55 -6.16
N VAL A 383 1.69 -11.77 -6.08
CA VAL A 383 1.03 -12.98 -6.60
C VAL A 383 -0.01 -13.47 -5.60
N ILE A 384 0.34 -13.48 -4.31
CA ILE A 384 -0.49 -14.04 -3.24
C ILE A 384 -1.40 -12.95 -2.67
N ASP A 385 -2.70 -13.25 -2.55
CA ASP A 385 -3.61 -12.39 -1.79
C ASP A 385 -3.40 -12.59 -0.28
N LEU A 386 -2.64 -11.68 0.33
CA LEU A 386 -2.37 -11.68 1.77
C LEU A 386 -3.65 -11.60 2.62
N GLY A 387 -4.70 -10.92 2.13
CA GLY A 387 -5.98 -10.82 2.80
C GLY A 387 -6.72 -12.16 2.82
N ALA A 388 -6.71 -12.88 1.69
CA ALA A 388 -7.28 -14.21 1.59
C ALA A 388 -6.52 -15.22 2.46
N VAL A 389 -5.19 -15.13 2.53
CA VAL A 389 -4.37 -15.96 3.43
C VAL A 389 -4.69 -15.68 4.89
N ALA A 390 -4.77 -14.40 5.29
CA ALA A 390 -5.11 -14.02 6.65
C ALA A 390 -6.53 -14.47 7.06
N ALA A 391 -7.50 -14.33 6.16
CA ALA A 391 -8.87 -14.79 6.37
C ALA A 391 -8.95 -16.33 6.48
N ALA A 392 -8.29 -17.05 5.57
CA ALA A 392 -8.28 -18.51 5.58
C ALA A 392 -7.56 -19.08 6.81
N TRP A 393 -6.48 -18.44 7.27
CA TRP A 393 -5.86 -18.81 8.55
C TRP A 393 -6.83 -18.59 9.71
N SER A 394 -7.46 -17.41 9.80
CA SER A 394 -8.33 -17.06 10.93
C SER A 394 -9.56 -17.98 11.02
N VAL A 395 -10.17 -18.32 9.87
CA VAL A 395 -11.29 -19.26 9.82
C VAL A 395 -10.84 -20.68 10.18
N ARG A 396 -9.72 -21.18 9.63
CA ARG A 396 -9.21 -22.52 9.99
C ARG A 396 -8.91 -22.63 11.48
N THR A 397 -8.29 -21.61 12.07
CA THR A 397 -8.00 -21.58 13.51
C THR A 397 -9.28 -21.53 14.33
N ALA A 398 -10.28 -20.73 13.93
CA ALA A 398 -11.57 -20.68 14.61
C ALA A 398 -12.31 -22.03 14.57
N LEU A 399 -12.24 -22.75 13.44
CA LEU A 399 -12.84 -24.08 13.30
C LEU A 399 -12.09 -25.15 14.10
N ALA A 400 -10.76 -25.09 14.14
CA ALA A 400 -9.93 -26.08 14.83
C ALA A 400 -9.92 -25.90 16.36
N LYS A 401 -9.77 -24.66 16.85
CA LYS A 401 -9.64 -24.35 18.29
C LYS A 401 -10.97 -23.94 18.93
N GLY A 402 -12.00 -23.60 18.16
CA GLY A 402 -13.30 -23.16 18.68
C GLY A 402 -13.16 -21.98 19.64
N ARG A 403 -13.79 -22.08 20.82
CA ARG A 403 -13.72 -21.06 21.88
C ARG A 403 -12.35 -20.93 22.55
N ALA A 404 -11.48 -21.92 22.41
CA ALA A 404 -10.10 -21.85 22.92
C ALA A 404 -9.16 -21.11 21.94
N GLY A 405 -9.63 -20.77 20.75
CA GLY A 405 -8.90 -19.97 19.76
C GLY A 405 -9.11 -18.46 19.92
N PRO A 406 -8.36 -17.64 19.17
CA PRO A 406 -8.54 -16.20 19.15
C PRO A 406 -9.95 -15.82 18.68
N PRO A 407 -10.53 -14.72 19.21
CA PRO A 407 -11.85 -14.26 18.79
C PRO A 407 -11.81 -13.85 17.32
N LEU A 408 -12.81 -14.28 16.56
CA LEU A 408 -12.91 -13.96 15.14
C LEU A 408 -13.48 -12.54 14.94
N ASP A 409 -12.68 -11.64 14.38
CA ASP A 409 -13.11 -10.29 14.01
C ASP A 409 -13.85 -10.29 12.65
N LEU A 410 -15.18 -10.31 12.72
CA LEU A 410 -16.04 -10.25 11.54
C LEU A 410 -16.00 -8.89 10.83
N CYS A 411 -15.73 -7.79 11.53
CA CYS A 411 -15.58 -6.48 10.90
C CYS A 411 -14.28 -6.40 10.10
N TYR A 412 -13.21 -7.06 10.56
CA TYR A 412 -12.01 -7.25 9.75
C TYR A 412 -12.29 -8.10 8.51
N MET A 413 -13.00 -9.23 8.65
CA MET A 413 -13.39 -10.05 7.49
C MET A 413 -14.24 -9.27 6.48
N ALA A 414 -15.20 -8.46 6.93
CA ALA A 414 -16.01 -7.62 6.07
C ALA A 414 -15.17 -6.60 5.30
N ARG A 415 -14.20 -5.95 5.96
CA ARG A 415 -13.29 -4.98 5.35
C ARG A 415 -12.35 -5.57 4.29
N LEU A 416 -12.07 -6.87 4.35
CA LEU A 416 -11.27 -7.56 3.32
C LEU A 416 -12.02 -7.76 1.99
N GLY A 417 -13.35 -7.58 1.96
CA GLY A 417 -14.14 -7.64 0.74
C GLY A 417 -14.04 -8.98 -0.01
N PRO A 418 -13.73 -9.01 -1.32
CA PRO A 418 -13.64 -10.24 -2.11
C PRO A 418 -12.62 -11.25 -1.57
N SER A 419 -11.56 -10.79 -0.89
CA SER A 419 -10.49 -11.66 -0.36
C SER A 419 -10.97 -12.59 0.75
N SER A 420 -11.96 -12.17 1.55
CA SER A 420 -12.53 -13.00 2.62
C SER A 420 -13.72 -13.85 2.17
N LEU A 421 -14.25 -13.64 0.96
CA LEU A 421 -15.51 -14.22 0.49
C LEU A 421 -15.59 -15.75 0.64
N VAL A 422 -14.57 -16.47 0.16
CA VAL A 422 -14.51 -17.95 0.27
C VAL A 422 -14.36 -18.39 1.73
N SER A 423 -13.61 -17.62 2.54
CA SER A 423 -13.41 -17.93 3.96
C SER A 423 -14.70 -17.73 4.76
N LEU A 424 -15.46 -16.66 4.49
CA LEU A 424 -16.78 -16.41 5.08
C LEU A 424 -17.78 -17.50 4.70
N ALA A 425 -17.81 -17.90 3.42
CA ALA A 425 -18.65 -19.00 2.95
C ALA A 425 -18.32 -20.34 3.65
N THR A 426 -17.03 -20.65 3.80
CA THR A 426 -16.57 -21.85 4.51
C THR A 426 -16.99 -21.83 5.98
N LEU A 427 -16.87 -20.67 6.63
CA LEU A 427 -17.26 -20.50 8.02
C LEU A 427 -18.77 -20.60 8.22
N GLU A 428 -19.58 -20.04 7.31
CA GLU A 428 -21.04 -20.12 7.33
C GLU A 428 -21.54 -21.57 7.29
N GLN A 429 -20.92 -22.43 6.46
CA GLN A 429 -21.26 -23.86 6.39
C GLN A 429 -21.08 -24.60 7.72
N HIS A 430 -20.15 -24.14 8.56
CA HIS A 430 -19.82 -24.78 9.84
C HIS A 430 -20.46 -24.07 11.04
N ALA A 431 -21.13 -22.93 10.83
CA ALA A 431 -21.75 -22.15 11.90
C ALA A 431 -23.05 -22.80 12.38
N ARG A 432 -23.02 -23.38 13.59
CA ARG A 432 -24.20 -24.01 14.21
C ARG A 432 -25.09 -23.04 14.99
N GLU A 433 -24.53 -21.93 15.48
CA GLU A 433 -25.30 -20.94 16.25
C GLU A 433 -26.14 -20.07 15.30
N PRO A 434 -27.48 -19.98 15.48
CA PRO A 434 -28.35 -19.27 14.55
C PRO A 434 -28.00 -17.78 14.36
N ARG A 435 -27.61 -17.10 15.45
CA ARG A 435 -27.23 -15.68 15.41
C ARG A 435 -25.93 -15.45 14.64
N LEU A 436 -24.95 -16.33 14.84
CA LEU A 436 -23.67 -16.26 14.12
C LEU A 436 -23.86 -16.64 12.65
N HIS A 437 -24.62 -17.69 12.37
CA HIS A 437 -24.95 -18.11 11.01
C HIS A 437 -25.57 -16.95 10.23
N GLU A 438 -26.60 -16.28 10.76
CA GLU A 438 -27.21 -15.14 10.07
C GLU A 438 -26.24 -13.96 9.83
N ARG A 439 -25.36 -13.65 10.79
CA ARG A 439 -24.34 -12.61 10.60
C ARG A 439 -23.41 -12.97 9.45
N LEU A 440 -22.96 -14.22 9.39
CA LEU A 440 -22.11 -14.73 8.32
C LEU A 440 -22.84 -14.75 6.98
N THR A 441 -24.09 -15.19 6.94
CA THR A 441 -24.97 -15.16 5.77
C THR A 441 -25.09 -13.75 5.21
N TYR A 442 -25.31 -12.74 6.06
CA TYR A 442 -25.36 -11.35 5.63
C TYR A 442 -24.03 -10.87 5.03
N LEU A 443 -22.90 -11.10 5.74
CA LEU A 443 -21.58 -10.66 5.28
C LEU A 443 -21.15 -11.35 3.99
N ARG A 444 -21.35 -12.66 3.89
CA ARG A 444 -21.05 -13.45 2.70
C ARG A 444 -21.95 -13.03 1.54
N TRP A 445 -23.26 -12.82 1.76
CA TRP A 445 -24.15 -12.34 0.70
C TRP A 445 -23.77 -10.96 0.19
N LYS A 446 -23.52 -10.01 1.10
CA LYS A 446 -23.09 -8.66 0.74
C LYS A 446 -21.80 -8.69 -0.11
N ASN A 447 -20.79 -9.41 0.35
CA ASN A 447 -19.53 -9.53 -0.40
C ASN A 447 -19.73 -10.27 -1.72
N GLN A 448 -20.60 -11.27 -1.76
CA GLN A 448 -20.94 -12.02 -2.98
C GLN A 448 -21.64 -11.14 -4.01
N THR A 449 -22.61 -10.31 -3.60
CA THR A 449 -23.31 -9.38 -4.49
C THR A 449 -22.40 -8.29 -4.99
N GLU A 450 -21.65 -7.62 -4.10
CA GLU A 450 -20.68 -6.58 -4.49
C GLU A 450 -19.63 -7.13 -5.45
N THR A 451 -19.13 -8.34 -5.21
CA THR A 451 -18.18 -9.00 -6.12
C THR A 451 -18.87 -9.39 -7.44
N ALA A 452 -20.11 -9.87 -7.43
CA ALA A 452 -20.85 -10.22 -8.64
C ALA A 452 -21.12 -9.01 -9.52
N ASP A 453 -21.51 -7.88 -8.92
CA ASP A 453 -21.76 -6.61 -9.62
C ASP A 453 -20.47 -6.10 -10.25
N ALA A 454 -19.36 -6.12 -9.50
CA ALA A 454 -18.04 -5.76 -10.04
C ALA A 454 -17.57 -6.70 -11.15
N GLN A 455 -17.92 -7.99 -11.10
CA GLN A 455 -17.59 -8.95 -12.17
C GLN A 455 -18.55 -8.88 -13.37
N ALA A 456 -19.67 -8.16 -13.28
CA ALA A 456 -20.53 -7.90 -14.44
C ALA A 456 -19.96 -6.82 -15.35
N ASP A 457 -19.16 -5.89 -14.80
CA ASP A 457 -18.44 -4.89 -15.58
C ASP A 457 -17.11 -5.47 -16.10
N TRP A 458 -16.96 -5.50 -17.43
CA TRP A 458 -15.76 -5.99 -18.11
C TRP A 458 -14.49 -5.22 -17.72
N ARG A 459 -14.59 -3.97 -17.26
CA ARG A 459 -13.45 -3.16 -16.81
C ARG A 459 -12.99 -3.50 -15.39
N LEU A 460 -13.86 -4.03 -14.56
CA LEU A 460 -13.58 -4.43 -13.16
C LEU A 460 -13.42 -5.95 -13.01
N TRP A 461 -13.80 -6.71 -14.04
CA TRP A 461 -13.69 -8.16 -14.07
C TRP A 461 -12.25 -8.64 -13.85
N THR A 462 -12.08 -9.70 -13.04
CA THR A 462 -10.78 -10.35 -12.81
C THR A 462 -10.94 -11.87 -12.71
N PRO A 463 -10.02 -12.67 -13.28
CA PRO A 463 -10.08 -14.13 -13.16
C PRO A 463 -10.11 -14.62 -11.72
N ARG A 464 -9.38 -13.96 -10.81
CA ARG A 464 -9.32 -14.29 -9.39
C ARG A 464 -10.69 -14.20 -8.72
N ASN A 465 -11.40 -13.09 -8.91
CA ASN A 465 -12.71 -12.89 -8.30
C ASN A 465 -13.79 -13.74 -8.99
N ALA A 466 -13.68 -13.99 -10.30
CA ALA A 466 -14.52 -14.97 -10.99
C ALA A 466 -14.39 -16.37 -10.37
N ARG A 467 -13.17 -16.85 -10.08
CA ARG A 467 -12.97 -18.14 -9.38
C ARG A 467 -13.57 -18.15 -7.98
N ARG A 468 -13.42 -17.07 -7.20
CA ARG A 468 -14.02 -16.95 -5.86
C ARG A 468 -15.54 -17.02 -5.89
N LEU A 469 -16.16 -16.29 -6.83
CA LEU A 469 -17.61 -16.32 -7.02
C LEU A 469 -18.08 -17.72 -7.45
N ALA A 470 -17.38 -18.37 -8.37
CA ALA A 470 -17.71 -19.73 -8.78
C ALA A 470 -17.67 -20.71 -7.60
N THR A 471 -16.64 -20.63 -6.75
CA THR A 471 -16.54 -21.44 -5.53
C THR A 471 -17.74 -21.20 -4.59
N VAL A 472 -18.08 -19.94 -4.29
CA VAL A 472 -19.19 -19.64 -3.36
C VAL A 472 -20.56 -19.97 -3.95
N ARG A 473 -20.77 -19.75 -5.25
CA ARG A 473 -21.99 -20.15 -5.95
C ARG A 473 -22.15 -21.67 -5.99
N GLY A 474 -21.06 -22.44 -6.06
CA GLY A 474 -21.08 -23.89 -5.91
C GLY A 474 -21.49 -24.35 -4.51
N MET A 475 -21.23 -23.55 -3.47
CA MET A 475 -21.58 -23.85 -2.08
C MET A 475 -23.02 -23.46 -1.71
N PHE A 476 -23.51 -22.31 -2.18
CA PHE A 476 -24.76 -21.69 -1.70
C PHE A 476 -25.76 -21.31 -2.82
N GLY A 477 -25.37 -21.47 -4.08
CA GLY A 477 -26.16 -21.00 -5.23
C GLY A 477 -26.13 -19.48 -5.42
N THR A 478 -27.08 -18.99 -6.21
CA THR A 478 -27.24 -17.57 -6.58
C THR A 478 -28.44 -16.89 -5.94
N ASN A 479 -29.26 -17.63 -5.21
CA ASN A 479 -30.49 -17.10 -4.64
C ASN A 479 -30.20 -16.25 -3.40
N ALA A 480 -30.95 -15.15 -3.25
CA ALA A 480 -30.86 -14.30 -2.07
C ALA A 480 -31.24 -15.10 -0.81
N PRO A 481 -30.41 -15.06 0.24
CA PRO A 481 -30.75 -15.72 1.50
C PRO A 481 -31.89 -14.98 2.20
N ARG A 482 -32.68 -15.73 2.98
CA ARG A 482 -33.70 -15.13 3.85
C ARG A 482 -33.03 -14.55 5.09
N LEU A 483 -32.91 -13.23 5.15
CA LEU A 483 -32.34 -12.48 6.28
C LEU A 483 -33.44 -11.75 7.05
N ARG A 484 -33.25 -11.55 8.37
CA ARG A 484 -34.20 -10.75 9.16
C ARG A 484 -34.17 -9.27 8.71
N PRO A 485 -35.32 -8.58 8.74
CA PRO A 485 -35.39 -7.14 8.47
C PRO A 485 -34.47 -6.37 9.41
N ALA A 486 -33.75 -5.39 8.87
CA ALA A 486 -32.85 -4.52 9.62
C ALA A 486 -33.15 -3.04 9.26
N PRO A 487 -34.22 -2.46 9.83
CA PRO A 487 -34.68 -1.10 9.47
C PRO A 487 -33.59 -0.04 9.70
N ASP A 488 -32.81 -0.16 10.77
CA ASP A 488 -31.75 0.79 11.13
C ASP A 488 -30.34 0.36 10.66
N ARG A 489 -30.27 -0.46 9.59
CA ARG A 489 -29.05 -1.05 9.01
C ARG A 489 -28.36 -2.08 9.94
N ARG A 490 -27.30 -2.72 9.43
CA ARG A 490 -26.45 -3.67 10.16
C ARG A 490 -25.06 -3.07 10.37
N ARG A 491 -24.43 -3.40 11.50
CA ARG A 491 -23.02 -3.09 11.78
C ARG A 491 -22.07 -3.89 10.87
N CYS A 492 -20.78 -3.55 10.89
CA CYS A 492 -19.75 -4.21 10.08
C CYS A 492 -19.59 -5.72 10.36
N ASP A 493 -20.06 -6.20 11.51
CA ASP A 493 -20.06 -7.58 11.93
C ASP A 493 -21.40 -8.30 11.67
N GLY A 494 -22.32 -7.65 10.97
CA GLY A 494 -23.64 -8.18 10.61
C GLY A 494 -24.72 -8.06 11.69
N VAL A 495 -24.42 -7.46 12.85
CA VAL A 495 -25.39 -7.25 13.93
C VAL A 495 -26.42 -6.18 13.53
N ILE A 496 -27.70 -6.47 13.72
CA ILE A 496 -28.81 -5.52 13.49
C ILE A 496 -28.71 -4.41 14.54
N LEU A 497 -28.72 -3.15 14.10
CA LEU A 497 -28.75 -2.01 15.02
C LEU A 497 -30.14 -1.92 15.68
N PRO A 498 -30.20 -1.67 17.01
CA PRO A 498 -31.48 -1.37 17.65
C PRO A 498 -32.01 -0.03 17.13
N PRO A 499 -33.34 0.18 17.16
CA PRO A 499 -33.92 1.46 16.79
C PRO A 499 -33.34 2.59 17.65
N PRO A 500 -33.12 3.79 17.08
CA PRO A 500 -32.64 4.92 17.84
C PRO A 500 -33.59 5.13 19.02
N MET A 501 -33.04 5.24 20.23
CA MET A 501 -33.85 5.60 21.40
C MET A 501 -34.42 6.98 21.12
N VAL A 502 -35.72 7.04 20.85
CA VAL A 502 -36.44 8.30 20.85
C VAL A 502 -36.45 8.75 22.30
N ASP A 503 -35.74 9.83 22.61
CA ASP A 503 -35.93 10.55 23.86
C ASP A 503 -37.40 10.98 23.89
N VAL A 504 -38.23 10.19 24.56
CA VAL A 504 -39.60 10.59 24.86
C VAL A 504 -39.46 11.83 25.73
N PRO A 505 -39.94 13.01 25.31
CA PRO A 505 -39.97 14.16 26.19
C PRO A 505 -40.76 13.74 27.42
N THR A 506 -40.09 13.69 28.58
CA THR A 506 -40.77 13.56 29.86
C THR A 506 -41.87 14.61 29.87
N ALA A 507 -43.12 14.15 29.99
CA ALA A 507 -44.28 15.03 30.06
C ALA A 507 -43.97 16.19 31.02
N PRO A 508 -44.34 17.44 30.69
CA PRO A 508 -44.08 18.57 31.56
C PRO A 508 -44.63 18.25 32.96
N PRO A 509 -43.90 18.57 34.03
CA PRO A 509 -44.38 18.33 35.38
C PRO A 509 -45.77 18.96 35.50
N SER A 510 -46.72 18.15 35.94
CA SER A 510 -48.10 18.57 36.21
C SER A 510 -48.05 19.85 37.04
N ALA A 511 -48.79 20.87 36.61
CA ALA A 511 -48.86 22.14 37.31
C ALA A 511 -49.08 21.91 38.82
N PRO A 512 -48.41 22.68 39.71
CA PRO A 512 -48.61 22.54 41.15
C PRO A 512 -50.09 22.78 41.47
N ALA A 513 -50.68 21.90 42.29
CA ALA A 513 -52.02 22.07 42.80
C ALA A 513 -52.17 23.46 43.49
N PRO A 514 -53.33 24.13 43.38
CA PRO A 514 -53.54 25.45 43.97
C PRO A 514 -53.32 25.39 45.48
N GLN A 515 -52.40 26.24 45.96
CA GLN A 515 -52.08 26.39 47.37
C GLN A 515 -53.31 26.92 48.13
N THR A 516 -53.75 26.18 49.15
CA THR A 516 -54.71 26.64 50.14
C THR A 516 -54.13 27.82 50.94
N PRO A 517 -54.92 28.87 51.27
CA PRO A 517 -54.43 30.02 52.04
C PRO A 517 -54.03 29.63 53.46
N ALA A 518 -52.94 30.20 53.95
CA ALA A 518 -52.42 29.99 55.31
C ALA A 518 -53.35 30.57 56.40
N PRO A 519 -53.42 29.96 57.61
CA PRO A 519 -54.21 30.50 58.72
C PRO A 519 -53.56 31.76 59.31
N ALA A 520 -54.40 32.75 59.63
CA ALA A 520 -54.01 34.00 60.28
C ALA A 520 -53.48 33.76 61.71
N THR A 521 -52.30 34.34 62.00
CA THR A 521 -51.71 34.43 63.35
C THR A 521 -52.52 35.35 64.27
N PRO A 522 -52.79 34.98 65.55
CA PRO A 522 -53.46 35.87 66.51
C PRO A 522 -52.47 36.89 67.12
N ALA A 523 -52.95 38.12 67.31
CA ALA A 523 -52.23 39.20 67.96
C ALA A 523 -52.03 38.97 69.49
N PRO A 524 -50.92 39.43 70.09
CA PRO A 524 -50.62 39.20 71.49
C PRO A 524 -51.35 40.20 72.41
N LYS A 525 -51.87 39.70 73.55
CA LYS A 525 -52.44 40.50 74.64
C LYS A 525 -51.38 40.73 75.75
N PRO A 526 -51.35 41.91 76.38
CA PRO A 526 -50.30 42.29 77.33
C PRO A 526 -50.60 41.83 78.76
N LEU A 527 -49.55 41.52 79.52
CA LEU A 527 -49.60 41.40 80.98
C LEU A 527 -48.56 42.36 81.60
N THR A 528 -49.08 43.17 82.52
CA THR A 528 -48.44 44.22 83.34
C THR A 528 -47.78 43.61 84.61
N PRO A 529 -47.15 44.38 85.53
CA PRO A 529 -45.73 44.21 85.86
C PRO A 529 -45.44 43.92 87.35
N GLY A 530 -44.14 43.71 87.65
CA GLY A 530 -43.54 43.81 88.98
C GLY A 530 -42.97 42.47 89.49
N ALA A 531 -41.90 42.40 90.27
CA ALA A 531 -40.93 43.36 90.80
C ALA A 531 -39.87 42.51 91.53
N GLN A 532 -38.67 43.07 91.76
CA GLN A 532 -37.68 42.67 92.79
C GLN A 532 -37.01 41.29 92.56
N GLN A 533 -35.69 41.11 92.63
CA GLN A 533 -34.57 41.79 93.28
C GLN A 533 -33.30 41.51 92.49
#